data_AF-A0A2S6UEK5-F1
#
_entry.id   AF-A0A2S6UEK5-F1
#
_cell.length_a   1.000
_cell.length_b   1.000
_cell.length_c   1.000
_cell.angle_alpha   90.00
_cell.angle_beta   90.00
_cell.angle_gamma   90.00
#
_symmetry.space_group_name_H-M   'P 1'
#
loop_
_entity.id
_entity.type
_entity.pdbx_description
1 polymer ?
#
loop_
_entity_poly.entity_id
_entity_poly.type
_entity_poly.pdbx_seq_one_letter_code
_entity_poly.pdbx_strand_id
1 'polypeptide(L)'
;MGPSTWRNNRAAPKAQSIEPVSVDLALSSVYQFINVEAPLESFPPLFERFSPMPSGNRPLSPHLQVYRPQLTSILSILHRITGVVIWAGAVMMTYWIASATYGPEAFARAQWFLGSWFGRLVLLGLTGATFYHLANGIRHLAWDIGWGYEMDKLNISGWAVLIFTGVMTVLTFLAGYWVAGAI
;
A
#
# COMPACT_ATOMS: atom_id res chain seq x y z
N MET A 1 -28.10 25.12 -9.99
CA MET A 1 -27.19 24.29 -9.17
C MET A 1 -26.40 25.23 -8.29
N GLY A 2 -26.75 25.34 -7.01
CA GLY A 2 -26.11 26.28 -6.08
C GLY A 2 -24.76 25.75 -5.54
N PRO A 3 -23.82 26.62 -5.16
CA PRO A 3 -22.56 26.20 -4.52
C PRO A 3 -22.83 25.51 -3.18
N SER A 4 -22.17 24.38 -2.92
CA SER A 4 -22.32 23.65 -1.66
C SER A 4 -21.75 24.46 -0.49
N THR A 5 -22.63 24.85 0.43
CA THR A 5 -22.35 25.64 1.63
C THR A 5 -21.58 24.88 2.72
N TRP A 6 -21.28 23.59 2.49
CA TRP A 6 -20.61 22.71 3.46
C TRP A 6 -19.13 23.02 3.73
N ARG A 7 -18.47 23.86 2.92
CA ARG A 7 -17.03 24.17 3.11
C ARG A 7 -16.73 25.27 4.13
N ASN A 8 -17.68 26.12 4.49
CA ASN A 8 -17.36 27.41 5.13
C ASN A 8 -17.65 27.50 6.63
N ASN A 9 -18.03 26.41 7.31
CA ASN A 9 -18.44 26.46 8.73
C ASN A 9 -17.66 25.51 9.66
N ARG A 10 -16.35 25.34 9.41
CA ARG A 10 -15.44 24.67 10.35
C ARG A 10 -14.51 25.68 11.01
N ALA A 11 -15.08 26.54 11.85
CA ALA A 11 -14.28 27.12 12.92
C ALA A 11 -13.85 25.97 13.85
N ALA A 12 -12.54 25.74 13.99
CA ALA A 12 -12.03 24.79 14.96
C ALA A 12 -12.50 25.24 16.35
N PRO A 13 -13.10 24.36 17.18
CA PRO A 13 -13.45 24.72 18.55
C PRO A 13 -12.19 25.18 19.27
N LYS A 14 -12.25 26.33 19.95
CA LYS A 14 -11.15 26.83 20.77
C LYS A 14 -10.76 25.73 21.76
N ALA A 15 -9.46 25.44 21.87
CA ALA A 15 -8.94 24.44 22.80
C ALA A 15 -9.37 24.81 24.22
N GLN A 16 -10.33 24.06 24.77
CA GLN A 16 -10.65 24.11 26.19
C GLN A 16 -9.47 23.51 26.95
N SER A 17 -9.03 24.20 28.00
CA SER A 17 -8.01 23.69 28.93
C SER A 17 -8.46 22.34 29.46
N ILE A 18 -7.69 21.29 29.18
CA ILE A 18 -7.96 19.95 29.68
C ILE A 18 -7.57 19.93 31.16
N GLU A 19 -8.55 20.13 32.03
CA GLU A 19 -8.44 19.80 33.45
C GLU A 19 -8.07 18.30 33.55
N PRO A 20 -7.13 17.89 34.42
CA PRO A 20 -6.78 16.49 34.57
C PRO A 20 -8.00 15.71 35.06
N VAL A 21 -8.61 14.94 34.17
CA VAL A 21 -9.65 13.97 34.53
C VAL A 21 -9.01 13.02 35.54
N SER A 22 -9.49 13.03 36.78
CA SER A 22 -9.00 12.11 37.80
C SER A 22 -9.14 10.68 37.28
N VAL A 23 -8.14 9.85 37.55
CA VAL A 23 -8.12 8.44 37.10
C VAL A 23 -9.41 7.73 37.55
N ASP A 24 -9.98 8.14 38.68
CA ASP A 24 -11.25 7.64 39.20
C ASP A 24 -12.47 8.04 38.35
N LEU A 25 -12.48 9.23 37.75
CA LEU A 25 -13.54 9.66 36.80
C LEU A 25 -13.42 8.95 35.46
N ALA A 26 -12.18 8.75 34.98
CA ALA A 26 -11.95 7.99 33.75
C ALA A 26 -12.34 6.51 33.95
N LEU A 27 -11.90 5.90 35.06
CA LEU A 27 -12.26 4.52 35.39
C LEU A 27 -13.76 4.38 35.63
N SER A 28 -14.41 5.29 36.38
CA SER A 28 -15.87 5.23 36.59
C SER A 28 -16.66 5.42 35.29
N SER A 29 -16.21 6.28 34.37
CA SER A 29 -16.85 6.44 33.05
C SER A 29 -16.70 5.19 32.16
N VAL A 30 -15.53 4.53 32.23
CA VAL A 30 -15.29 3.25 31.56
C VAL A 30 -16.09 2.13 32.21
N TYR A 31 -16.16 2.09 33.55
CA TYR A 31 -17.00 1.16 34.30
C TYR A 31 -18.48 1.40 34.01
N GLN A 32 -18.93 2.64 33.86
CA GLN A 32 -20.32 2.97 33.54
C GLN A 32 -20.64 2.68 32.08
N PHE A 33 -19.65 2.74 31.17
CA PHE A 33 -19.78 2.30 29.79
C PHE A 33 -19.80 0.76 29.65
N ILE A 34 -18.99 0.05 30.46
CA ILE A 34 -18.96 -1.42 30.54
C ILE A 34 -20.19 -1.96 31.27
N ASN A 35 -20.66 -1.25 32.31
CA ASN A 35 -21.87 -1.55 33.08
C ASN A 35 -23.12 -0.86 32.49
N VAL A 36 -23.08 -0.41 31.23
CA VAL A 36 -24.33 -0.30 30.48
C VAL A 36 -24.80 -1.72 30.28
N GLU A 37 -25.58 -2.20 31.24
CA GLU A 37 -26.43 -3.38 31.14
C GLU A 37 -27.50 -3.10 30.07
N ALA A 38 -27.07 -2.89 28.82
CA ALA A 38 -27.92 -3.14 27.70
C ALA A 38 -28.33 -4.60 27.88
N PRO A 39 -29.62 -4.92 28.03
CA PRO A 39 -30.05 -6.28 28.27
C PRO A 39 -29.43 -7.14 27.17
N LEU A 40 -28.59 -8.11 27.54
CA LEU A 40 -27.98 -9.02 26.57
C LEU A 40 -29.05 -9.80 25.78
N GLU A 41 -30.30 -9.76 26.26
CA GLU A 41 -31.51 -10.27 25.61
C GLU A 41 -32.06 -9.37 24.49
N SER A 42 -31.64 -8.09 24.40
CA SER A 42 -32.09 -7.15 23.36
C SER A 42 -31.32 -7.28 22.05
N PHE A 43 -30.18 -7.99 22.07
CA PHE A 43 -29.41 -8.29 20.89
C PHE A 43 -29.56 -9.75 20.52
N PRO A 44 -29.79 -10.07 19.23
CA PRO A 44 -29.77 -11.45 18.80
C PRO A 44 -28.38 -12.05 19.11
N PRO A 45 -28.30 -13.35 19.46
CA PRO A 45 -27.03 -14.02 19.72
C PRO A 45 -26.08 -13.82 18.53
N LEU A 46 -24.76 -13.79 18.78
CA LEU A 46 -23.75 -13.48 17.75
C LEU A 46 -23.93 -14.30 16.47
N PHE A 47 -24.34 -15.57 16.62
CA PHE A 47 -24.64 -16.45 15.50
C PHE A 47 -25.72 -15.90 14.55
N GLU A 48 -26.76 -15.23 15.05
CA GLU A 48 -27.83 -14.64 14.24
C GLU A 48 -27.40 -13.29 13.63
N ARG A 49 -26.55 -12.52 14.31
CA ARG A 49 -25.95 -11.29 13.76
C ARG A 49 -24.99 -11.58 12.58
N PHE A 50 -24.26 -12.68 12.64
CA PHE A 50 -23.35 -13.14 11.58
C PHE A 50 -23.96 -14.22 10.70
N SER A 51 -25.22 -14.60 10.93
CA SER A 51 -25.93 -15.47 10.02
C SER A 51 -25.95 -14.76 8.67
N PRO A 52 -25.50 -15.43 7.59
CA PRO A 52 -25.52 -14.83 6.27
C PRO A 52 -26.96 -14.38 6.01
N MET A 53 -27.14 -13.06 5.95
CA MET A 53 -28.40 -12.46 5.59
C MET A 53 -28.86 -13.13 4.31
N PRO A 54 -30.09 -13.66 4.24
CA PRO A 54 -30.60 -14.29 3.02
C PRO A 54 -30.25 -13.39 1.86
N SER A 55 -29.57 -13.94 0.86
CA SER A 55 -29.21 -13.23 -0.37
C SER A 55 -30.47 -12.99 -1.19
N GLY A 56 -31.40 -12.22 -0.65
CA GLY A 56 -32.44 -11.57 -1.44
C GLY A 56 -31.78 -10.65 -2.44
N ASN A 57 -32.58 -10.15 -3.39
CA ASN A 57 -32.17 -9.28 -4.50
C ASN A 57 -31.74 -7.85 -4.05
N ARG A 58 -30.99 -7.75 -2.95
CA ARG A 58 -30.43 -6.50 -2.45
C ARG A 58 -29.28 -6.08 -3.36
N PRO A 59 -29.34 -4.90 -3.97
CA PRO A 59 -28.25 -4.43 -4.81
C PRO A 59 -27.00 -4.19 -3.95
N LEU A 60 -25.83 -4.53 -4.50
CA LEU A 60 -24.55 -4.18 -3.91
C LEU A 60 -24.40 -2.65 -3.93
N SER A 61 -23.99 -2.04 -2.82
CA SER A 61 -23.74 -0.60 -2.81
C SER A 61 -22.59 -0.25 -3.77
N PRO A 62 -22.68 0.85 -4.54
CA PRO A 62 -21.59 1.28 -5.41
C PRO A 62 -20.32 1.56 -4.59
N HIS A 63 -19.20 0.93 -4.95
CA HIS A 63 -17.94 1.04 -4.21
C HIS A 63 -16.80 1.60 -5.10
N LEU A 64 -16.10 0.76 -5.87
CA LEU A 64 -14.90 1.13 -6.62
C LEU A 64 -15.19 2.13 -7.74
N GLN A 65 -16.36 2.04 -8.37
CA GLN A 65 -16.75 2.90 -9.48
C GLN A 65 -17.02 4.35 -9.05
N VAL A 66 -17.38 4.59 -7.77
CA VAL A 66 -17.72 5.92 -7.24
C VAL A 66 -16.63 6.46 -6.31
N TYR A 67 -15.67 5.61 -5.92
CA TYR A 67 -14.57 5.99 -5.03
C TYR A 67 -13.60 6.97 -5.70
N ARG A 68 -13.14 7.98 -4.96
CA ARG A 68 -12.08 8.90 -5.41
C ARG A 68 -10.72 8.36 -4.98
N PRO A 69 -9.85 7.94 -5.90
CA PRO A 69 -8.56 7.37 -5.54
C PRO A 69 -7.66 8.43 -4.88
N GLN A 70 -7.04 8.09 -3.75
CA GLN A 70 -6.00 8.90 -3.12
C GLN A 70 -4.62 8.32 -3.47
N LEU A 71 -3.58 9.15 -3.34
CA LEU A 71 -2.21 8.70 -3.56
C LEU A 71 -1.87 7.47 -2.71
N THR A 72 -2.27 7.46 -1.43
CA THR A 72 -2.03 6.34 -0.51
C THR A 72 -2.72 5.05 -0.94
N SER A 73 -3.96 5.11 -1.45
CA SER A 73 -4.68 3.91 -1.94
C SER A 73 -4.03 3.33 -3.19
N ILE A 74 -3.62 4.20 -4.13
CA ILE A 74 -2.91 3.78 -5.34
C ILE A 74 -1.58 3.13 -4.96
N LEU A 75 -0.80 3.76 -4.07
CA LEU A 75 0.50 3.22 -3.64
C LEU A 75 0.35 1.85 -2.96
N SER A 76 -0.71 1.64 -2.18
CA SER A 76 -0.98 0.32 -1.57
C SER A 76 -1.26 -0.76 -2.63
N ILE A 77 -2.08 -0.46 -3.64
CA ILE A 77 -2.36 -1.40 -4.75
C ILE A 77 -1.08 -1.69 -5.53
N LEU A 78 -0.31 -0.66 -5.86
CA LEU A 78 0.96 -0.82 -6.55
C LEU A 78 1.96 -1.64 -5.74
N HIS A 79 1.97 -1.55 -4.40
CA HIS A 79 2.85 -2.36 -3.55
C HIS A 79 2.52 -3.84 -3.66
N ARG A 80 1.24 -4.20 -3.71
CA ARG A 80 0.79 -5.58 -3.94
C ARG A 80 1.18 -6.07 -5.34
N ILE A 81 0.90 -5.27 -6.37
CA ILE A 81 1.23 -5.62 -7.76
C ILE A 81 2.73 -5.82 -7.92
N THR A 82 3.54 -4.88 -7.43
CA THR A 82 5.00 -4.98 -7.51
C THR A 82 5.55 -6.18 -6.74
N GLY A 83 4.93 -6.58 -5.62
CA GLY A 83 5.29 -7.82 -4.92
C GLY A 83 5.10 -9.07 -5.79
N VAL A 84 3.99 -9.16 -6.53
CA VAL A 84 3.75 -10.25 -7.50
C VAL A 84 4.76 -10.20 -8.66
N VAL A 85 5.06 -9.00 -9.18
CA VAL A 85 6.05 -8.81 -10.25
C VAL A 85 7.45 -9.25 -9.80
N ILE A 86 7.87 -8.90 -8.58
CA ILE A 86 9.17 -9.31 -8.03
C ILE A 86 9.21 -10.83 -7.84
N TRP A 87 8.12 -11.46 -7.38
CA TRP A 87 8.04 -12.91 -7.29
C TRP A 87 8.24 -13.57 -8.66
N ALA A 88 7.56 -13.09 -9.71
CA ALA A 88 7.79 -13.57 -11.07
C ALA A 88 9.23 -13.30 -11.56
N GLY A 89 9.80 -12.14 -11.18
CA GLY A 89 11.19 -11.81 -11.42
C GLY A 89 12.19 -12.74 -10.72
N ALA A 90 11.87 -13.24 -9.53
CA ALA A 90 12.69 -14.23 -8.83
C ALA A 90 12.71 -15.58 -9.56
N VAL A 91 11.59 -16.00 -10.14
CA VAL A 91 11.53 -17.18 -11.02
C VAL A 91 12.38 -16.96 -12.27
N MET A 92 12.27 -15.80 -12.92
CA MET A 92 13.10 -15.44 -14.08
C MET A 92 14.60 -15.40 -13.73
N MET A 93 14.97 -14.83 -12.58
CA MET A 93 16.34 -14.79 -12.09
C MET A 93 16.88 -16.20 -11.83
N THR A 94 16.05 -17.08 -11.24
CA THR A 94 16.40 -18.49 -11.02
C THR A 94 16.66 -19.20 -12.35
N TYR A 95 15.80 -18.99 -13.36
CA TYR A 95 16.03 -19.51 -14.71
C TYR A 95 17.35 -18.99 -15.30
N TRP A 96 17.63 -17.70 -15.16
CA TRP A 96 18.85 -17.09 -15.68
C TRP A 96 20.11 -17.69 -15.04
N ILE A 97 20.15 -17.79 -13.70
CA ILE A 97 21.27 -18.43 -12.96
C ILE A 97 21.40 -19.90 -13.35
N ALA A 98 20.28 -20.64 -13.40
CA ALA A 98 20.30 -22.06 -13.78
C ALA A 98 20.84 -22.24 -15.21
N SER A 99 20.46 -21.39 -16.15
CA SER A 99 20.95 -21.44 -17.54
C SER A 99 22.48 -21.32 -17.63
N ALA A 100 23.11 -20.59 -16.71
CA ALA A 100 24.58 -20.49 -16.64
C ALA A 100 25.24 -21.82 -16.23
N THR A 101 24.54 -22.68 -15.50
CA THR A 101 25.06 -24.00 -15.06
C THR A 101 24.86 -25.11 -16.09
N TYR A 102 23.87 -24.98 -16.98
CA TYR A 102 23.53 -26.01 -17.98
C TYR A 102 24.39 -25.96 -19.26
N GLY A 103 25.25 -24.95 -19.39
CA GLY A 103 26.22 -24.84 -20.47
C GLY A 103 26.02 -23.61 -21.38
N PRO A 104 26.96 -23.40 -22.32
CA PRO A 104 27.03 -22.17 -23.10
C PRO A 104 25.79 -21.89 -23.96
N GLU A 105 25.19 -22.90 -24.60
CA GLU A 105 24.02 -22.66 -25.45
C GLU A 105 22.76 -22.33 -24.64
N ALA A 106 22.63 -22.88 -23.43
CA ALA A 106 21.53 -22.55 -22.52
C ALA A 106 21.62 -21.10 -22.05
N PHE A 107 22.82 -20.69 -21.61
CA PHE A 107 23.06 -19.32 -21.18
C PHE A 107 22.91 -18.31 -22.33
N ALA A 108 23.41 -18.64 -23.53
CA ALA A 108 23.28 -17.77 -24.71
C ALA A 108 21.82 -17.48 -25.07
N ARG A 109 20.91 -18.46 -24.92
CA ARG A 109 19.47 -18.27 -25.13
C ARG A 109 18.86 -17.31 -24.10
N ALA A 110 19.22 -17.46 -22.83
CA ALA A 110 18.77 -16.55 -21.78
C ALA A 110 19.26 -15.11 -22.01
N GLN A 111 20.54 -14.97 -22.39
CA GLN A 111 21.15 -13.68 -22.74
C GLN A 111 20.51 -13.04 -23.96
N TRP A 112 20.21 -13.83 -25.00
CA TRP A 112 19.51 -13.35 -26.20
C TRP A 112 18.13 -12.78 -25.85
N PHE A 113 17.36 -13.50 -25.03
CA PHE A 113 16.03 -13.05 -24.60
C PHE A 113 16.11 -11.77 -23.77
N LEU A 114 16.93 -11.74 -22.72
CA LEU A 114 17.07 -10.57 -21.83
C LEU A 114 17.71 -9.37 -22.53
N GLY A 115 18.58 -9.62 -23.51
CA GLY A 115 19.22 -8.59 -24.32
C GLY A 115 18.31 -7.98 -25.39
N SER A 116 17.20 -8.64 -25.74
CA SER A 116 16.21 -8.14 -26.70
C SER A 116 15.49 -6.88 -26.19
N TRP A 117 14.85 -6.13 -27.10
CA TRP A 117 14.07 -4.95 -26.71
C TRP A 117 12.97 -5.28 -25.69
N PHE A 118 12.33 -6.44 -25.84
CA PHE A 118 11.28 -6.92 -24.93
C PHE A 118 11.88 -7.36 -23.59
N GLY A 119 12.99 -8.09 -23.60
CA GLY A 119 13.72 -8.46 -22.39
C GLY A 119 14.15 -7.24 -21.57
N ARG A 120 14.66 -6.20 -22.24
CA ARG A 120 15.00 -4.92 -21.59
C ARG A 120 13.79 -4.21 -21.01
N LEU A 121 12.62 -4.27 -21.66
CA LEU A 121 11.37 -3.74 -21.13
C LEU A 121 10.94 -4.49 -19.86
N VAL A 122 11.06 -5.82 -19.86
CA VAL A 122 10.81 -6.66 -18.68
C VAL A 122 11.78 -6.31 -17.55
N LEU A 123 13.07 -6.18 -17.84
CA LEU A 123 14.08 -5.77 -16.86
C LEU A 123 13.78 -4.37 -16.30
N LEU A 124 13.35 -3.42 -17.14
CA LEU A 124 12.99 -2.07 -16.69
C LEU A 124 11.82 -2.11 -15.71
N GLY A 125 10.78 -2.88 -16.05
CA GLY A 125 9.63 -3.10 -15.17
C GLY A 125 10.01 -3.77 -13.87
N LEU A 126 10.87 -4.79 -13.92
CA LEU A 126 11.33 -5.53 -12.73
C LEU A 126 12.20 -4.67 -11.81
N THR A 127 13.13 -3.89 -12.38
CA THR A 127 13.97 -2.95 -11.61
C THR A 127 13.12 -1.87 -10.96
N GLY A 128 12.20 -1.26 -11.71
CA GLY A 128 11.27 -0.27 -11.17
C GLY A 128 10.37 -0.84 -10.08
N ALA A 129 9.81 -2.04 -10.29
CA ALA A 129 9.03 -2.75 -9.29
C ALA A 129 9.85 -3.02 -8.02
N THR A 130 11.11 -3.43 -8.16
CA THR A 130 12.01 -3.71 -7.03
C THR A 130 12.25 -2.48 -6.17
N PHE A 131 12.65 -1.35 -6.77
CA PHE A 131 12.89 -0.13 -5.99
C PHE A 131 11.62 0.45 -5.39
N TYR A 132 10.51 0.39 -6.12
CA TYR A 132 9.21 0.79 -5.60
C TYR A 132 8.81 -0.04 -4.38
N HIS A 133 8.87 -1.37 -4.50
CA HIS A 133 8.45 -2.28 -3.45
C HIS A 133 9.34 -2.13 -2.22
N LEU A 134 10.65 -1.97 -2.42
CA LEU A 134 11.61 -1.70 -1.35
C LEU A 134 11.28 -0.40 -0.62
N ALA A 135 11.18 0.73 -1.35
CA ALA A 135 10.94 2.03 -0.73
C ALA A 135 9.58 2.12 -0.04
N ASN A 136 8.53 1.60 -0.69
CA ASN A 136 7.21 1.56 -0.08
C ASN A 136 7.14 0.53 1.07
N GLY A 137 7.93 -0.54 1.02
CA GLY A 137 8.08 -1.50 2.11
C GLY A 137 8.73 -0.86 3.34
N ILE A 138 9.79 -0.06 3.17
CA ILE A 138 10.39 0.73 4.26
C ILE A 138 9.36 1.69 4.86
N ARG A 139 8.55 2.33 4.03
CA ARG A 139 7.43 3.17 4.48
C ARG A 139 6.38 2.39 5.28
N HIS A 140 6.08 1.15 4.90
CA HIS A 140 5.20 0.26 5.68
C HIS A 140 5.82 -0.11 7.03
N LEU A 141 7.10 -0.47 7.07
CA LEU A 141 7.81 -0.76 8.33
C LEU A 141 7.84 0.46 9.26
N ALA A 142 7.97 1.67 8.71
CA ALA A 142 7.82 2.93 9.45
C ALA A 142 6.43 3.06 10.09
N TRP A 143 5.37 2.68 9.37
CA TRP A 143 4.02 2.65 9.93
C TRP A 143 3.91 1.59 11.04
N ASP A 144 4.49 0.41 10.86
CA ASP A 144 4.43 -0.68 11.85
C ASP A 144 5.02 -0.28 13.21
N ILE A 145 5.99 0.66 13.24
CA ILE A 145 6.57 1.21 14.48
C ILE A 145 5.87 2.48 14.99
N GLY A 146 4.72 2.86 14.42
CA GLY A 146 3.96 4.03 14.89
C GLY A 146 4.34 5.36 14.23
N TRP A 147 5.21 5.40 13.21
CA TRP A 147 5.74 6.64 12.65
C TRP A 147 5.07 7.03 11.32
N GLY A 148 4.71 8.31 11.16
CA GLY A 148 4.32 8.87 9.85
C GLY A 148 2.84 8.70 9.46
N TYR A 149 1.94 8.68 10.45
CA TYR A 149 0.49 8.56 10.25
C TYR A 149 -0.23 9.88 9.95
N GLU A 150 0.44 11.01 10.16
CA GLU A 150 -0.14 12.31 9.86
C GLU A 150 -0.31 12.50 8.34
N MET A 151 -1.42 13.10 7.93
CA MET A 151 -1.80 13.21 6.50
C MET A 151 -0.72 13.89 5.64
N ASP A 152 -0.04 14.90 6.17
CA ASP A 152 1.04 15.59 5.47
C ASP A 152 2.25 14.66 5.28
N LYS A 153 2.64 13.91 6.31
CA LYS A 153 3.73 12.92 6.23
C LYS A 153 3.38 11.76 5.31
N LEU A 154 2.12 11.33 5.28
CA LEU A 154 1.64 10.31 4.35
C LEU A 154 1.82 10.75 2.90
N ASN A 155 1.51 12.01 2.57
CA ASN A 155 1.69 12.54 1.22
C ASN A 155 3.17 12.71 0.86
N ILE A 156 3.97 13.29 1.76
CA ILE A 156 5.41 13.50 1.54
C ILE A 156 6.13 12.17 1.35
N SER A 157 5.91 11.20 2.24
CA SER A 157 6.48 9.85 2.12
C SER A 157 6.04 9.15 0.85
N GLY A 158 4.78 9.33 0.42
CA GLY A 158 4.28 8.78 -0.85
C GLY A 158 5.02 9.32 -2.07
N TRP A 159 5.25 10.63 -2.14
CA TRP A 159 6.04 11.23 -3.22
C TRP A 159 7.52 10.85 -3.16
N ALA A 160 8.09 10.77 -1.95
CA ALA A 160 9.47 10.33 -1.76
C ALA A 160 9.71 8.92 -2.32
N VAL A 161 8.77 7.99 -2.11
CA VAL A 161 8.81 6.64 -2.69
C VAL A 161 8.87 6.69 -4.22
N LEU A 162 8.01 7.50 -4.85
CA LEU A 162 7.95 7.60 -6.32
C LEU A 162 9.21 8.23 -6.92
N ILE A 163 9.72 9.30 -6.30
CA ILE A 163 10.95 9.97 -6.72
C ILE A 163 12.14 9.01 -6.59
N PHE A 164 12.29 8.37 -5.43
CA PHE A 164 13.34 7.37 -5.21
C PHE A 164 13.29 6.26 -6.24
N THR A 165 12.09 5.71 -6.51
CA THR A 165 11.88 4.67 -7.52
C THR A 165 12.38 5.12 -8.88
N GLY A 166 11.96 6.29 -9.34
CA GLY A 166 12.34 6.82 -10.65
C GLY A 166 13.85 7.05 -10.76
N VAL A 167 14.44 7.72 -9.77
CA VAL A 167 15.88 8.01 -9.74
C VAL A 167 16.70 6.72 -9.73
N MET A 168 16.41 5.78 -8.83
CA MET A 168 17.16 4.53 -8.72
C MET A 168 17.04 3.66 -9.96
N THR A 169 15.86 3.63 -10.59
CA THR A 169 15.65 2.88 -11.84
C THR A 169 16.51 3.46 -12.97
N VAL A 170 16.49 4.79 -13.14
CA VAL A 170 17.31 5.47 -14.15
C VAL A 170 18.80 5.25 -13.90
N LEU A 171 19.26 5.45 -12.67
CA LEU A 171 20.67 5.25 -12.30
C LEU A 171 21.14 3.81 -12.56
N THR A 172 20.30 2.82 -12.27
CA THR A 172 20.63 1.41 -12.52
C THR A 172 20.83 1.13 -14.01
N PHE A 173 19.97 1.68 -14.86
CA PHE A 173 20.10 1.52 -16.31
C PHE A 173 21.29 2.28 -16.87
N LEU A 174 21.55 3.50 -16.41
CA LEU A 174 22.73 4.26 -16.80
C LEU A 174 24.02 3.53 -16.43
N ALA A 175 24.11 3.02 -15.19
CA ALA A 175 25.24 2.22 -14.76
C ALA A 175 25.39 0.94 -15.59
N GLY A 176 24.29 0.25 -15.88
CA GLY A 176 24.31 -0.95 -16.72
C GLY A 176 24.80 -0.70 -18.14
N TYR A 177 24.33 0.38 -18.78
CA TYR A 177 24.78 0.75 -20.13
C TYR A 177 26.22 1.25 -20.15
N TRP A 178 26.66 1.97 -19.12
CA TRP A 178 28.06 2.39 -18.97
C TRP A 178 29.00 1.20 -18.83
N VAL A 179 28.68 0.24 -17.95
CA VAL A 179 29.47 -1.00 -17.79
C VAL A 179 29.48 -1.84 -19.08
N ALA A 180 28.38 -1.84 -19.84
CA ALA A 180 28.31 -2.50 -21.13
C ALA A 180 29.07 -1.77 -22.26
N GLY A 181 29.63 -0.59 -22.01
CA GLY A 181 30.31 0.24 -23.00
C GLY A 181 29.39 0.81 -24.09
N ALA A 182 28.09 0.91 -23.81
CA ALA A 182 27.10 1.46 -24.74
C ALA A 182 26.98 2.99 -24.66
N ILE A 183 27.49 3.58 -23.57
CA ILE A 183 27.59 5.03 -23.32
C ILE A 183 28.90 5.35 -22.59
#